data_AF-A0A537TA75-F1
#
_entry.id   AF-A0A537TA75-F1
#
_cell.length_a   1.000
_cell.length_b   1.000
_cell.length_c   1.000
_cell.angle_alpha   90.00
_cell.angle_beta   90.00
_cell.angle_gamma   90.00
#
_symmetry.space_group_name_H-M   'P 1'
#
loop_
_entity.id
_entity.type
_entity.pdbx_description
1 polymer ?
#
loop_
_entity_poly.entity_id
_entity_poly.type
_entity_poly.pdbx_seq_one_letter_code
_entity_poly.pdbx_strand_id
1 'polypeptide(L)' 'MPDLQNLFDRSAKAAGAAAYWSTRAARLMIGVPDYETYVAHRRVKHPNEPIMSYVEFFRERQQARYAVGKGRFRGCC' A
#
# COMPACT_ATOMS: atom_id res chain seq x y z
N MET A 1 22.47 32.09 1.51
CA MET A 1 23.15 30.77 1.40
C MET A 1 22.19 29.75 0.79
N PRO A 2 21.96 29.79 -0.54
CA PRO A 2 21.00 28.90 -1.22
C PRO A 2 21.43 27.41 -1.27
N ASP A 3 22.73 27.14 -1.16
CA ASP A 3 23.29 25.78 -1.20
C ASP A 3 22.90 24.94 0.02
N LEU A 4 22.89 25.55 1.21
CA LEU A 4 22.49 24.89 2.45
C LEU A 4 21.00 24.49 2.44
N GLN A 5 20.13 25.35 1.90
CA GLN A 5 18.70 25.06 1.75
C GLN A 5 18.47 23.89 0.78
N ASN A 6 19.21 23.85 -0.34
CA ASN A 6 19.14 22.74 -1.28
C ASN A 6 19.59 21.41 -0.65
N LEU A 7 20.66 21.43 0.15
CA LEU A 7 21.11 20.25 0.89
C LEU A 7 20.06 19.77 1.90
N PHE A 8 19.40 20.68 2.60
CA PHE A 8 18.28 20.34 3.50
C PHE A 8 17.09 19.75 2.72
N ASP A 9 16.70 20.34 1.60
CA ASP A 9 15.59 19.82 0.78
C ASP A 9 15.88 18.43 0.22
N ARG A 10 17.12 18.18 -0.22
CA ARG A 10 17.55 16.88 -0.74
C ARG A 10 17.58 15.83 0.37
N SER A 11 18.10 16.16 1.54
CA SER A 11 18.14 15.24 2.68
C SER A 11 16.73 14.94 3.21
N ALA A 12 15.84 15.93 3.28
CA ALA A 12 14.43 15.73 3.65
C ALA A 12 13.69 14.81 2.66
N LYS A 13 13.86 15.02 1.35
CA LYS A 13 13.28 14.14 0.31
C LYS A 13 13.82 12.72 0.40
N ALA A 14 15.13 12.56 0.61
CA ALA A 14 15.76 11.25 0.75
C ALA A 14 15.25 10.51 1.99
N ALA A 15 15.13 11.20 3.14
CA ALA A 15 14.57 10.64 4.37
C ALA A 15 13.10 10.21 4.18
N GLY A 16 12.28 11.05 3.54
CA GLY A 16 10.89 10.71 3.22
C GLY A 16 10.77 9.48 2.32
N ALA A 17 11.62 9.38 1.30
CA ALA A 17 11.67 8.20 0.43
C ALA A 17 12.08 6.93 1.21
N ALA A 18 13.10 7.01 2.06
CA ALA A 18 13.55 5.88 2.88
C ALA A 18 12.46 5.39 3.84
N ALA A 19 11.72 6.30 4.49
CA ALA A 19 10.61 5.97 5.36
C ALA A 19 9.45 5.29 4.61
N TYR A 20 9.12 5.79 3.41
CA TYR A 20 8.09 5.20 2.54
C TYR A 20 8.46 3.77 2.14
N TRP A 21 9.67 3.55 1.63
CA TRP A 21 10.13 2.22 1.20
C TRP A 21 10.24 1.22 2.35
N SER A 22 10.73 1.66 3.51
CA SER A 22 10.81 0.81 4.71
C SER A 22 9.42 0.36 5.17
N THR A 23 8.46 1.27 5.19
CA THR A 23 7.06 0.97 5.56
C THR A 23 6.44 -0.02 4.56
N ARG A 24 6.64 0.20 3.27
CA ARG A 24 6.17 -0.71 2.21
C ARG A 24 6.77 -2.11 2.33
N ALA A 25 8.07 -2.19 2.58
CA ALA A 25 8.77 -3.47 2.78
C ALA A 25 8.25 -4.20 4.03
N ALA A 26 8.08 -3.48 5.15
CA ALA A 26 7.52 -4.04 6.38
C ALA A 26 6.11 -4.60 6.16
N ARG A 27 5.21 -3.84 5.49
CA ARG A 27 3.85 -4.29 5.13
C ARG A 27 3.85 -5.57 4.30
N LEU A 28 4.74 -5.67 3.32
CA LEU A 28 4.89 -6.88 2.50
C LEU A 28 5.35 -8.09 3.34
N MET A 29 6.34 -7.91 4.23
CA MET A 29 6.84 -8.97 5.11
C MET A 29 5.74 -9.54 6.01
N ILE A 30 4.90 -8.68 6.58
CA ILE A 30 3.78 -9.12 7.42
C ILE A 30 2.58 -9.57 6.58
N GLY A 31 2.60 -9.49 5.25
CA GLY A 31 1.50 -9.89 4.37
C GLY A 31 0.28 -8.97 4.46
N VAL A 32 0.47 -7.69 4.78
CA VAL A 32 -0.59 -6.66 4.76
C VAL A 32 -0.51 -5.92 3.43
N PRO A 33 -1.51 -6.08 2.54
CA PRO A 33 -1.50 -5.35 1.28
C PRO A 33 -1.79 -3.87 1.49
N ASP A 34 -1.16 -3.03 0.67
CA ASP A 34 -1.21 -1.57 0.77
C ASP A 34 -2.42 -1.02 0.00
N TYR A 35 -3.22 -0.16 0.63
CA TYR A 35 -4.47 0.36 0.06
C TYR A 35 -4.23 1.19 -1.21
N GLU A 36 -3.23 2.06 -1.22
CA GLU A 36 -2.90 2.87 -2.41
C GLU A 36 -2.47 1.98 -3.58
N THR A 37 -1.69 0.93 -3.29
CA THR A 37 -1.32 -0.08 -4.29
C THR A 37 -2.56 -0.80 -4.84
N TYR A 38 -3.53 -1.14 -3.99
CA TYR A 38 -4.83 -1.70 -4.40
C TYR A 38 -5.60 -0.73 -5.30
N VAL A 39 -5.74 0.53 -4.91
CA VAL A 39 -6.45 1.56 -5.69
C VAL A 39 -5.78 1.74 -7.07
N ALA A 40 -4.45 1.86 -7.11
CA ALA A 40 -3.70 2.00 -8.35
C ALA A 40 -3.89 0.77 -9.25
N HIS A 41 -3.79 -0.44 -8.70
CA HIS A 41 -4.06 -1.67 -9.42
C HIS A 41 -5.49 -1.71 -9.99
N ARG A 42 -6.49 -1.38 -9.18
CA ARG A 42 -7.91 -1.37 -9.60
C ARG A 42 -8.17 -0.35 -10.69
N ARG A 43 -7.62 0.86 -10.59
CA ARG A 43 -7.74 1.88 -11.65
C ARG A 43 -7.15 1.42 -12.98
N VAL A 44 -6.06 0.66 -12.96
CA VAL A 44 -5.36 0.20 -14.17
C VAL A 44 -5.99 -1.07 -14.75
N LYS A 45 -6.37 -2.03 -13.91
CA LYS A 45 -6.81 -3.37 -14.34
C LYS A 45 -8.32 -3.57 -14.31
N HIS A 46 -9.04 -2.79 -13.50
CA HIS A 46 -10.48 -2.88 -13.26
C HIS A 46 -11.14 -1.47 -13.28
N PRO A 47 -10.94 -0.64 -14.32
CA PRO A 47 -11.37 0.77 -14.32
C PRO A 47 -12.88 0.96 -14.19
N ASN A 48 -13.68 -0.04 -14.55
CA ASN A 48 -15.14 0.02 -14.55
C ASN A 48 -15.76 -0.57 -13.27
N GLU A 49 -14.94 -1.08 -12.35
CA GLU A 49 -15.43 -1.65 -11.11
C GLU A 49 -15.25 -0.67 -9.95
N PRO A 50 -16.16 -0.67 -8.96
CA PRO A 50 -16.01 0.15 -7.78
C PRO A 50 -14.73 -0.23 -7.00
N ILE A 51 -14.10 0.79 -6.43
CA ILE A 51 -12.94 0.66 -5.55
C ILE A 51 -13.48 0.65 -4.12
N MET A 52 -13.15 -0.38 -3.35
CA MET A 52 -13.53 -0.47 -1.94
C MET A 52 -12.99 0.73 -1.16
N SER A 53 -13.72 1.19 -0.16
CA SER A 53 -13.16 2.11 0.84
C SER A 53 -12.04 1.44 1.63
N TYR A 54 -11.20 2.24 2.29
CA TYR A 54 -10.12 1.73 3.12
C TYR A 54 -10.60 0.72 4.18
N VAL A 55 -11.72 1.01 4.84
CA VAL A 55 -12.27 0.14 5.90
C VAL A 55 -12.78 -1.18 5.33
N GLU A 56 -13.45 -1.16 4.18
CA GLU A 56 -13.92 -2.36 3.49
C GLU A 56 -12.76 -3.23 3.05
N PHE A 57 -11.75 -2.63 2.41
CA PHE A 57 -10.51 -3.30 2.03
C PHE A 57 -9.84 -3.96 3.23
N PHE A 58 -9.67 -3.24 4.34
CA PHE A 58 -9.01 -3.79 5.54
C PHE A 58 -9.79 -4.95 6.16
N ARG A 59 -11.12 -4.89 6.19
CA ARG A 59 -11.98 -5.98 6.66
C ARG A 59 -11.89 -7.20 5.74
N GLU A 60 -11.92 -6.99 4.43
CA GLU A 60 -11.77 -8.04 3.42
C GLU A 60 -10.43 -8.77 3.59
N ARG A 61 -9.32 -8.05 3.79
CA ARG A 61 -8.00 -8.67 4.04
C ARG A 61 -7.89 -9.45 5.33
N GLN A 62 -8.51 -8.95 6.41
CA GLN A 62 -8.58 -9.72 7.65
C GLN A 62 -9.41 -10.99 7.49
N GLN A 63 -10.55 -10.91 6.81
CA GLN A 63 -11.39 -12.08 6.54
C GLN A 63 -10.65 -13.09 5.68
N ALA A 64 -10.02 -12.66 4.58
CA ALA A 64 -9.26 -13.52 3.70
C ALA A 64 -8.10 -14.25 4.41
N ARG A 65 -7.51 -13.64 5.44
CA ARG A 65 -6.37 -14.21 6.18
C ARG A 65 -6.77 -15.05 7.39
N TYR A 66 -7.78 -14.62 8.14
CA TYR A 66 -8.10 -15.19 9.45
C TYR A 66 -9.42 -15.95 9.50
N ALA A 67 -10.26 -15.91 8.47
CA ALA A 67 -11.47 -16.73 8.44
C ALA A 67 -11.08 -18.22 8.25
N VAL A 68 -11.26 -19.01 9.32
CA VAL A 68 -11.10 -20.47 9.29
C VAL A 68 -12.35 -21.07 8.65
N GLY A 69 -12.35 -21.17 7.32
CA GLY A 69 -13.44 -21.83 6.60
C GLY A 69 -13.67 -21.27 5.20
N LYS A 70 -13.55 -22.16 4.22
CA LYS A 70 -13.71 -21.96 2.77
C LYS A 70 -12.56 -21.18 2.13
N GLY A 71 -11.58 -21.94 1.65
CA GLY A 71 -10.54 -21.47 0.74
C GLY A 71 -11.11 -20.64 -0.40
N ARG A 72 -10.90 -19.32 -0.30
CA ARG A 72 -11.23 -18.27 -1.26
C ARG A 72 -10.34 -17.09 -0.82
N PHE A 73 -9.31 -16.64 -1.51
CA PHE A 73 -9.01 -16.63 -2.94
C PHE A 73 -7.49 -16.50 -3.14
N ARG A 74 -6.96 -17.10 -4.21
CA ARG A 74 -5.85 -16.51 -4.98
C ARG A 74 -6.50 -15.72 -6.11
N GLY A 75 -6.46 -14.39 -6.02
CA GLY A 75 -7.04 -13.48 -7.01
C GLY A 75 -6.22 -12.20 -7.11
N CYS A 76 -6.51 -11.40 -8.14
CA CYS A 76 -5.75 -10.26 -8.70
C CYS A 76 -5.21 -9.20 -7.71
N CYS A 77 -5.58 -9.23 -6.42
CA CYS A 77 -5.28 -8.20 -5.44
C CYS A 77 -4.78 -8.77 -4.11
#